data_AF-A0A533W3B2-F1
#
_entry.id   AF-A0A533W3B2-F1
#
_cell.length_a   1.000
_cell.length_b   1.000
_cell.length_c   1.000
_cell.angle_alpha   90.00
_cell.angle_beta   90.00
_cell.angle_gamma   90.00
#
_symmetry.space_group_name_H-M   'P 1'
#
loop_
_entity.id
_entity.type
_entity.pdbx_description
1 polymer ?
#
loop_
_entity_poly.entity_id
_entity_poly.type
_entity_poly.pdbx_seq_one_letter_code
_entity_poly.pdbx_strand_id
1 'polypeptide(L)'
;MKQDRLSLALTPIRTGLCTCLWFIFLSQGCREQAMALSNAAKAGVAIFVGAVQFGIFLIVAEIYYSAYGVLNTSGSGNTTGYAYSVSVNFVSDLGATCRSSCTIPPSAWLFDISNALLGLLILAGAYFLQRAFRWKPATGLLALAGIGALGVGLFPETAGILHTISSFIAFLFAGLSAVVTAKLQKKPMSYLSIILGLSTLAALSLFVGGIYLGLGVGGMERMIVYPTLLWAVGFGGHMMATEDSMRW
;
A
#
# COMPACT_ATOMS: atom_id res chain seq x y z
N MET A 1 34.53 -72.84 -27.88
CA MET A 1 35.45 -71.68 -27.83
C MET A 1 34.91 -70.60 -28.77
N LYS A 2 34.11 -69.65 -28.24
CA LYS A 2 33.60 -68.38 -28.81
C LYS A 2 32.41 -67.96 -27.93
N GLN A 3 32.64 -67.35 -26.77
CA GLN A 3 32.80 -65.90 -26.52
C GLN A 3 31.48 -65.13 -26.63
N ASP A 4 30.87 -64.90 -25.46
CA ASP A 4 29.75 -64.00 -25.18
C ASP A 4 30.01 -62.56 -25.61
N ARG A 5 28.95 -61.80 -25.91
CA ARG A 5 28.75 -60.45 -25.33
C ARG A 5 27.31 -59.94 -25.54
N LEU A 6 26.71 -59.58 -24.43
CA LEU A 6 25.48 -58.81 -24.28
C LEU A 6 25.55 -57.45 -25.00
N SER A 7 24.46 -57.08 -25.68
CA SER A 7 24.17 -55.72 -26.13
C SER A 7 23.75 -54.85 -24.95
N LEU A 8 24.68 -54.00 -24.49
CA LEU A 8 24.46 -52.96 -23.49
C LEU A 8 23.85 -51.72 -24.19
N ALA A 9 22.55 -51.47 -24.00
CA ALA A 9 21.93 -50.23 -24.43
C ALA A 9 22.28 -49.11 -23.44
N LEU A 10 23.25 -48.26 -23.80
CA LEU A 10 23.56 -47.02 -23.10
C LEU A 10 22.91 -45.84 -23.84
N THR A 11 22.02 -45.15 -23.14
CA THR A 11 21.45 -43.84 -23.48
C THR A 11 22.54 -42.80 -23.75
N PRO A 12 22.47 -42.00 -24.83
CA PRO A 12 23.43 -40.92 -25.05
C PRO A 12 23.15 -39.75 -24.10
N ILE A 13 24.15 -39.45 -23.29
CA ILE A 13 24.27 -38.27 -22.43
C ILE A 13 24.32 -37.02 -23.33
N ARG A 14 23.33 -36.13 -23.19
CA ARG A 14 23.27 -34.84 -23.88
C ARG A 14 24.30 -33.89 -23.24
N THR A 15 25.51 -33.85 -23.77
CA THR A 15 26.52 -32.83 -23.43
C THR A 15 26.78 -31.93 -24.62
N GLY A 16 27.00 -30.65 -24.30
CA GLY A 16 26.79 -29.52 -25.17
C GLY A 16 27.76 -29.37 -26.32
N LEU A 17 27.27 -28.71 -27.37
CA LEU A 17 28.02 -27.71 -28.13
C LEU A 17 26.99 -26.95 -28.98
N CYS A 18 26.51 -25.80 -28.48
CA CYS A 18 25.69 -24.88 -29.27
C CYS A 18 26.54 -23.64 -29.56
N THR A 19 27.07 -23.62 -30.77
CA THR A 19 27.75 -22.55 -31.50
C THR A 19 27.39 -21.12 -31.06
N CYS A 20 28.39 -20.38 -30.57
CA CYS A 20 28.30 -19.04 -29.97
C CYS A 20 28.10 -17.86 -30.94
N LEU A 21 28.01 -18.05 -32.25
CA LEU A 21 28.00 -16.92 -33.21
C LEU A 21 26.59 -16.39 -33.57
N TRP A 22 25.52 -17.10 -33.20
CA TRP A 22 24.13 -16.63 -33.30
C TRP A 22 23.53 -16.16 -31.97
N PHE A 23 24.31 -16.24 -30.89
CA PHE A 23 23.83 -15.96 -29.53
C PHE A 23 23.78 -14.46 -29.19
N ILE A 24 24.47 -13.58 -29.91
CA ILE A 24 24.56 -12.17 -29.49
C ILE A 24 23.19 -11.47 -29.64
N PHE A 25 22.49 -11.66 -30.77
CA PHE A 25 21.17 -11.05 -31.01
C PHE A 25 20.04 -11.73 -30.23
N LEU A 26 20.06 -13.05 -30.07
CA LEU A 26 19.09 -13.76 -29.20
C LEU A 26 19.35 -13.50 -27.71
N SER A 27 20.60 -13.22 -27.30
CA SER A 27 20.91 -12.87 -25.91
C SER A 27 20.41 -11.48 -25.52
N GLN A 28 20.30 -10.54 -26.47
CA GLN A 28 19.72 -9.22 -26.17
C GLN A 28 18.20 -9.33 -25.98
N GLY A 29 17.47 -10.02 -26.85
CA GLY A 29 16.04 -10.29 -26.66
C GLY A 29 15.74 -11.12 -25.40
N CYS A 30 16.59 -12.09 -25.06
CA CYS A 30 16.47 -12.89 -23.84
C CYS A 30 16.89 -12.09 -22.58
N ARG A 31 17.87 -11.18 -22.67
CA ARG A 31 18.22 -10.23 -21.59
C ARG A 31 17.14 -9.17 -21.38
N GLU A 32 16.51 -8.67 -22.44
CA GLU A 32 15.41 -7.71 -22.33
C GLU A 32 14.17 -8.33 -21.69
N GLN A 33 13.84 -9.58 -22.03
CA GLN A 33 12.80 -10.34 -21.31
C GLN A 33 13.20 -10.69 -19.87
N ALA A 34 14.49 -10.88 -19.58
CA ALA A 34 15.00 -11.07 -18.22
C ALA A 34 15.02 -9.79 -17.37
N MET A 35 15.00 -8.60 -17.99
CA MET A 35 14.96 -7.30 -17.29
C MET A 35 13.53 -6.78 -17.05
N ALA A 36 12.52 -7.31 -17.75
CA ALA A 36 11.15 -6.86 -17.56
C ALA A 36 10.57 -7.38 -16.24
N LEU A 37 10.31 -6.46 -15.30
CA LEU A 37 9.67 -6.76 -14.01
C LEU A 37 8.33 -7.50 -14.22
N SER A 38 8.09 -8.57 -13.46
CA SER A 38 6.85 -9.33 -13.52
C SER A 38 5.63 -8.44 -13.16
N ASN A 39 4.42 -8.80 -13.62
CA ASN A 39 3.23 -8.05 -13.22
C ASN A 39 3.02 -8.07 -11.69
N ALA A 40 3.40 -9.15 -11.00
CA ALA A 40 3.30 -9.23 -9.54
C ALA A 40 4.22 -8.20 -8.88
N ALA A 41 5.48 -8.10 -9.32
CA ALA A 41 6.39 -7.11 -8.77
C ALA A 41 6.06 -5.68 -9.21
N LYS A 42 5.54 -5.44 -10.43
CA LYS A 42 4.98 -4.14 -10.82
C LYS A 42 3.85 -3.71 -9.88
N ALA A 43 2.95 -4.63 -9.54
CA ALA A 43 1.92 -4.38 -8.54
C ALA A 43 2.55 -4.06 -7.17
N GLY A 44 3.55 -4.86 -6.78
CA GLY A 44 4.28 -4.68 -5.53
C GLY A 44 4.95 -3.32 -5.40
N VAL A 45 5.68 -2.87 -6.43
CA VAL A 45 6.33 -1.56 -6.50
C VAL A 45 5.30 -0.44 -6.35
N ALA A 46 4.21 -0.48 -7.10
CA ALA A 46 3.20 0.57 -7.07
C ALA A 46 2.58 0.70 -5.66
N ILE A 47 2.17 -0.42 -5.06
CA ILE A 47 1.59 -0.45 -3.71
C ILE A 47 2.60 0.01 -2.66
N PHE A 48 3.84 -0.50 -2.73
CA PHE A 48 4.91 -0.16 -1.80
C PHE A 48 5.23 1.34 -1.83
N VAL A 49 5.50 1.87 -3.03
CA VAL A 49 5.84 3.29 -3.21
C VAL A 49 4.69 4.18 -2.74
N GLY A 50 3.45 3.85 -3.12
CA GLY A 50 2.27 4.60 -2.72
C GLY A 50 2.07 4.66 -1.21
N ALA A 51 2.25 3.52 -0.53
CA ALA A 51 2.12 3.43 0.92
C ALA A 51 3.26 4.13 1.67
N VAL A 52 4.51 3.95 1.23
CA VAL A 52 5.68 4.59 1.85
C VAL A 52 5.60 6.12 1.69
N GLN A 53 5.31 6.62 0.48
CA GLN A 53 5.23 8.06 0.28
C GLN A 53 4.13 8.69 1.14
N PHE A 54 2.93 8.07 1.20
CA PHE A 54 1.85 8.61 2.01
C PHE A 54 2.19 8.52 3.50
N GLY A 55 2.77 7.41 3.97
CA GLY A 55 3.19 7.29 5.37
C GLY A 55 4.20 8.37 5.79
N ILE A 56 5.18 8.67 4.94
CA ILE A 56 6.15 9.76 5.20
C ILE A 56 5.43 11.11 5.20
N PHE A 57 4.64 11.41 4.17
CA PHE A 57 3.97 12.71 4.06
C PHE A 57 2.88 12.92 5.11
N LEU A 58 2.24 11.87 5.59
CA LEU A 58 1.34 11.89 6.74
C LEU A 58 2.09 12.39 7.99
N ILE A 59 3.22 11.77 8.33
CA ILE A 59 4.03 12.16 9.50
C ILE A 59 4.55 13.60 9.33
N VAL A 60 5.04 13.96 8.14
CA VAL A 60 5.52 15.32 7.87
C VAL A 60 4.38 16.34 7.98
N ALA A 61 3.19 16.03 7.48
CA ALA A 61 2.00 16.89 7.60
C ALA A 61 1.60 17.09 9.07
N GLU A 62 1.64 16.04 9.89
CA GLU A 62 1.37 16.12 11.34
C GLU A 62 2.37 17.05 12.05
N ILE A 63 3.66 16.87 11.78
CA ILE A 63 4.72 17.71 12.34
C ILE A 63 4.56 19.16 11.87
N TYR A 64 4.29 19.36 10.59
CA TYR A 64 4.17 20.68 10.00
C TYR A 64 2.98 21.46 10.56
N TYR A 65 1.80 20.82 10.65
CA TYR A 65 0.63 21.47 11.22
C TYR A 65 0.82 21.75 12.72
N SER A 66 1.40 20.81 13.48
CA SER A 66 1.69 21.01 14.91
C SER A 66 2.66 22.17 15.13
N ALA A 67 3.74 22.24 14.36
CA ALA A 67 4.73 23.33 14.45
C ALA A 67 4.13 24.70 14.10
N TYR A 68 3.26 24.77 13.09
CA TYR A 68 2.60 26.01 12.71
C TYR A 68 1.72 26.59 13.83
N GLY A 69 1.05 25.73 14.60
CA GLY A 69 0.25 26.14 15.76
C GLY A 69 1.11 26.73 16.90
N VAL A 70 2.29 26.18 17.13
CA VAL A 70 3.22 26.64 18.19
C VAL A 70 3.86 27.99 17.82
N LEU A 71 4.23 28.19 16.55
CA LEU A 71 4.88 29.43 16.10
C LEU A 71 3.95 30.65 16.13
N ASN A 72 2.66 30.47 15.86
CA ASN A 72 1.70 31.57 15.85
C ASN A 72 1.15 31.93 17.24
N THR A 73 1.33 31.06 18.25
CA THR A 73 0.90 31.30 19.63
C THR A 73 1.98 31.97 20.49
N SER A 74 3.26 31.82 20.14
CA SER A 74 4.38 32.36 20.92
C SER A 74 4.57 33.89 20.81
N GLY A 75 3.84 34.58 19.92
CA GLY A 75 3.82 36.04 19.81
C GLY A 75 2.56 36.73 20.36
N SER A 76 1.50 35.98 20.73
CA SER A 76 0.15 36.54 20.95
C SER A 76 -0.24 36.78 22.41
N GLY A 77 0.56 36.34 23.40
CA GLY A 77 0.22 36.50 24.83
C GLY A 77 -1.09 35.84 25.29
N ASN A 78 -1.77 35.12 24.40
CA ASN A 78 -3.05 34.46 24.62
C ASN A 78 -2.86 32.96 24.38
N THR A 79 -2.64 32.21 25.47
CA THR A 79 -2.31 30.79 25.47
C THR A 79 -3.56 29.91 25.31
N THR A 80 -4.39 30.18 24.29
CA THR A 80 -5.67 29.45 24.09
C THR A 80 -5.86 28.91 22.67
N GLY A 81 -4.77 28.56 21.96
CA GLY A 81 -4.84 27.87 20.66
C GLY A 81 -4.26 26.46 20.75
N TYR A 82 -5.11 25.44 20.87
CA TYR A 82 -4.68 24.04 20.88
C TYR A 82 -3.89 23.72 19.60
N ALA A 83 -2.59 23.44 19.75
CA ALA A 83 -1.76 22.89 18.68
C ALA A 83 -2.36 21.56 18.18
N TYR A 84 -2.16 21.25 16.90
CA TYR A 84 -2.60 19.99 16.31
C TYR A 84 -2.19 18.80 17.20
N SER A 85 -3.16 17.98 17.58
CA SER A 85 -2.93 16.83 18.44
C SER A 85 -3.49 15.58 17.81
N VAL A 86 -2.58 14.61 17.62
CA VAL A 86 -2.83 13.29 17.05
C VAL A 86 -3.97 12.53 17.73
N SER A 87 -4.23 12.79 19.01
CA SER A 87 -5.31 12.11 19.76
C SER A 87 -6.70 12.67 19.44
N VAL A 88 -6.82 13.99 19.30
CA VAL A 88 -8.12 14.69 19.20
C VAL A 88 -8.48 15.09 17.78
N ASN A 89 -7.49 15.30 16.92
CA ASN A 89 -7.69 15.69 15.53
C ASN A 89 -7.78 14.48 14.61
N PHE A 90 -8.78 14.50 13.74
CA PHE A 90 -8.87 13.53 12.66
C PHE A 90 -7.60 13.58 11.80
N VAL A 91 -7.31 12.49 11.11
CA VAL A 91 -6.26 12.45 10.11
C VAL A 91 -6.60 13.42 8.98
N SER A 92 -7.87 13.50 8.59
CA SER A 92 -8.38 14.42 7.57
C SER A 92 -8.29 15.90 7.96
N ASP A 93 -8.16 16.24 9.25
CA ASP A 93 -7.90 17.61 9.71
C ASP A 93 -6.59 18.16 9.11
N LEU A 94 -5.67 17.29 8.64
CA LEU A 94 -4.45 17.67 7.93
C LEU A 94 -4.70 18.26 6.54
N GLY A 95 -5.81 17.87 5.89
CA GLY A 95 -6.29 18.33 4.58
C GLY A 95 -7.21 19.54 4.69
N ALA A 96 -8.17 19.48 5.61
CA ALA A 96 -9.02 20.60 6.01
C ALA A 96 -9.68 20.26 7.34
N THR A 97 -9.89 21.25 8.21
CA THR A 97 -10.65 21.06 9.45
C THR A 97 -12.01 21.72 9.29
N CYS A 98 -13.09 20.92 9.23
CA CYS A 98 -14.44 21.43 9.07
C CYS A 98 -15.33 21.06 10.26
N ARG A 99 -15.64 22.06 11.09
CA ARG A 99 -16.58 21.93 12.22
C ARG A 99 -17.75 22.89 12.01
N SER A 100 -17.81 24.01 12.72
CA SER A 100 -18.77 25.10 12.48
C SER A 100 -18.39 25.99 11.30
N SER A 101 -17.09 26.05 11.00
CA SER A 101 -16.51 26.68 9.82
C SER A 101 -15.37 25.78 9.33
N CYS A 102 -14.94 25.98 8.09
CA CYS A 102 -13.85 25.25 7.48
C CYS A 102 -12.58 26.09 7.46
N THR A 103 -11.48 25.49 7.91
CA THR A 103 -10.14 26.07 7.82
C THR A 103 -9.22 25.14 7.05
N ILE A 104 -8.43 25.69 6.12
CA ILE A 104 -7.45 24.94 5.35
C ILE A 104 -6.08 25.13 6.02
N PRO A 105 -5.50 24.10 6.64
CA PRO A 105 -4.20 24.20 7.27
C PRO A 105 -3.08 24.29 6.23
N PRO A 106 -1.88 24.77 6.61
CA PRO A 106 -0.75 24.81 5.69
C PRO A 106 -0.29 23.41 5.22
N SER A 107 -0.62 22.36 5.97
CA SER A 107 -0.36 20.95 5.62
C SER A 107 -1.28 20.40 4.52
N ALA A 108 -2.34 21.11 4.16
CA ALA A 108 -3.43 20.59 3.32
C ALA A 108 -2.94 19.98 2.00
N TRP A 109 -2.20 20.77 1.22
CA TRP A 109 -1.67 20.33 -0.07
C TRP A 109 -0.80 19.08 0.04
N LEU A 110 -0.02 18.95 1.13
CA LEU A 110 0.86 17.82 1.33
C LEU A 110 0.07 16.55 1.61
N PHE A 111 -0.93 16.64 2.48
CA PHE A 111 -1.82 15.53 2.82
C PHE A 111 -2.67 15.11 1.61
N ASP A 112 -3.36 16.07 0.98
CA ASP A 112 -4.33 15.78 -0.09
C ASP A 112 -3.64 15.20 -1.34
N ILE A 113 -2.52 15.79 -1.77
CA ILE A 113 -1.77 15.31 -2.95
C ILE A 113 -1.16 13.93 -2.69
N SER A 114 -0.53 13.72 -1.54
CA SER A 114 0.08 12.42 -1.21
C SER A 114 -0.99 11.34 -1.11
N ASN A 115 -2.16 11.65 -0.58
CA ASN A 115 -3.26 10.72 -0.49
C ASN A 115 -3.91 10.41 -1.86
N ALA A 116 -4.06 11.40 -2.74
CA ALA A 116 -4.47 11.19 -4.12
C ALA A 116 -3.47 10.30 -4.88
N LEU A 117 -2.17 10.54 -4.70
CA LEU A 117 -1.11 9.74 -5.30
C LEU A 117 -1.11 8.29 -4.78
N LEU A 118 -1.36 8.09 -3.48
CA LEU A 118 -1.57 6.76 -2.90
C LEU A 118 -2.70 6.04 -3.66
N GLY A 119 -3.87 6.66 -3.80
CA GLY A 119 -5.00 6.06 -4.51
C GLY A 119 -4.67 5.65 -5.95
N LEU A 120 -4.02 6.54 -6.71
CA LEU A 120 -3.59 6.24 -8.09
C LEU A 120 -2.62 5.06 -8.15
N LEU A 121 -1.65 4.99 -7.24
CA LEU A 121 -0.67 3.91 -7.20
C LEU A 121 -1.28 2.59 -6.74
N ILE A 122 -2.26 2.61 -5.82
CA ILE A 122 -3.03 1.42 -5.44
C ILE A 122 -3.87 0.92 -6.63
N LEU A 123 -4.46 1.81 -7.43
CA LEU A 123 -5.20 1.44 -8.65
C LEU A 123 -4.29 0.82 -9.71
N ALA A 124 -3.12 1.41 -9.93
CA ALA A 124 -2.09 0.81 -10.79
C ALA A 124 -1.66 -0.56 -10.25
N GLY A 125 -1.50 -0.68 -8.94
CA GLY A 125 -1.25 -1.93 -8.23
C GLY A 125 -2.32 -2.99 -8.50
N ALA A 126 -3.60 -2.64 -8.36
CA ALA A 126 -4.73 -3.52 -8.63
C ALA A 126 -4.78 -3.98 -10.09
N TYR A 127 -4.51 -3.08 -11.04
CA TYR A 127 -4.41 -3.43 -12.46
C TYR A 127 -3.34 -4.51 -12.71
N PHE A 128 -2.12 -4.30 -12.20
CA PHE A 128 -1.04 -5.28 -12.37
C PHE A 128 -1.29 -6.57 -11.58
N LEU A 129 -1.91 -6.49 -10.41
CA LEU A 129 -2.29 -7.66 -9.60
C LEU A 129 -3.28 -8.56 -10.36
N GLN A 130 -4.27 -7.96 -11.04
CA GLN A 130 -5.19 -8.68 -11.90
C GLN A 130 -4.49 -9.36 -13.07
N ARG A 131 -3.49 -8.70 -13.66
CA ARG A 131 -2.70 -9.26 -14.76
C ARG A 131 -1.80 -10.41 -14.30
N ALA A 132 -1.34 -10.38 -13.04
CA ALA A 132 -0.51 -11.42 -12.45
C ALA A 132 -1.31 -12.65 -12.04
N PHE A 133 -2.39 -12.47 -11.25
CA PHE A 133 -3.09 -13.57 -10.58
C PHE A 133 -4.47 -13.88 -11.17
N ARG A 134 -5.04 -12.98 -11.98
CA ARG A 134 -6.40 -13.08 -12.55
C ARG A 134 -7.50 -13.28 -11.50
N TRP A 135 -7.23 -12.91 -10.25
CA TRP A 135 -8.12 -13.16 -9.12
C TRP A 135 -8.96 -11.93 -8.78
N LYS A 136 -10.19 -11.91 -9.30
CA LYS A 136 -11.12 -10.76 -9.21
C LYS A 136 -11.41 -10.26 -7.79
N PRO A 137 -11.59 -11.12 -6.75
CA PRO A 137 -11.84 -10.64 -5.39
C PRO A 137 -10.73 -9.74 -4.85
N ALA A 138 -9.46 -10.15 -4.93
CA ALA A 138 -8.35 -9.33 -4.46
C ALA A 138 -8.23 -8.03 -5.25
N THR A 139 -8.34 -8.11 -6.57
CA THR A 139 -8.30 -6.94 -7.46
C THR A 139 -9.42 -5.96 -7.15
N GLY A 140 -10.65 -6.44 -7.01
CA GLY A 140 -11.83 -5.59 -6.80
C GLY A 140 -11.75 -4.85 -5.47
N LEU A 141 -11.37 -5.55 -4.39
CA LEU A 141 -11.19 -4.93 -3.08
C LEU A 141 -10.05 -3.90 -3.11
N LEU A 142 -8.91 -4.23 -3.74
CA LEU A 142 -7.78 -3.32 -3.82
C LEU A 142 -8.12 -2.09 -4.68
N ALA A 143 -8.86 -2.27 -5.77
CA ALA A 143 -9.32 -1.17 -6.61
C ALA A 143 -10.30 -0.25 -5.85
N LEU A 144 -11.22 -0.81 -5.07
CA LEU A 144 -12.13 -0.01 -4.23
C LEU A 144 -11.36 0.76 -3.16
N ALA A 145 -10.36 0.14 -2.53
CA ALA A 145 -9.47 0.83 -1.59
C ALA A 145 -8.73 2.00 -2.28
N GLY A 146 -8.22 1.79 -3.49
CA GLY A 146 -7.57 2.82 -4.29
C GLY A 146 -8.50 3.96 -4.72
N ILE A 147 -9.75 3.65 -5.10
CA ILE A 147 -10.79 4.66 -5.39
C ILE A 147 -11.08 5.49 -4.13
N GLY A 148 -11.27 4.84 -2.98
CA GLY A 148 -11.50 5.53 -1.72
C GLY A 148 -10.34 6.45 -1.34
N ALA A 149 -9.10 5.94 -1.41
CA ALA A 149 -7.91 6.75 -1.12
C ALA A 149 -7.77 7.92 -2.09
N LEU A 150 -7.96 7.69 -3.40
CA LEU A 150 -7.93 8.77 -4.39
C LEU A 150 -8.98 9.85 -4.07
N GLY A 151 -10.21 9.43 -3.78
CA GLY A 151 -11.29 10.35 -3.46
C GLY A 151 -11.05 11.12 -2.17
N VAL A 152 -10.36 10.58 -1.16
CA VAL A 152 -10.01 11.35 0.05
C VAL A 152 -9.06 12.50 -0.29
N GLY A 153 -8.14 12.31 -1.24
CA GLY A 153 -7.23 13.38 -1.68
C GLY A 153 -7.89 14.41 -2.61
N LEU A 154 -8.95 14.00 -3.33
CA LEU A 154 -9.73 14.89 -4.21
C LEU A 154 -10.87 15.62 -3.48
N PHE A 155 -11.35 15.05 -2.39
CA PHE A 155 -12.44 15.56 -1.58
C PHE A 155 -11.94 15.75 -0.14
N PRO A 156 -11.23 16.85 0.17
CA PRO A 156 -10.90 17.22 1.54
C PRO A 156 -12.17 17.43 2.38
N GLU A 157 -12.07 17.60 3.70
CA GLU A 157 -13.27 17.74 4.58
C GLU A 157 -14.24 18.84 4.15
N THR A 158 -13.77 19.86 3.43
CA THR A 158 -14.61 20.91 2.81
C THR A 158 -15.70 20.36 1.88
N ALA A 159 -15.51 19.17 1.32
CA ALA A 159 -16.47 18.48 0.46
C ALA A 159 -17.55 17.72 1.25
N GLY A 160 -17.51 17.73 2.60
CA GLY A 160 -18.52 17.17 3.48
C GLY A 160 -18.76 15.68 3.23
N ILE A 161 -19.98 15.31 2.85
CA ILE A 161 -20.39 13.91 2.71
C ILE A 161 -19.54 13.11 1.71
N LEU A 162 -19.01 13.75 0.66
CA LEU A 162 -18.14 13.08 -0.31
C LEU A 162 -16.84 12.59 0.34
N HIS A 163 -16.26 13.42 1.22
CA HIS A 163 -15.10 13.02 2.02
C HIS A 163 -15.43 11.81 2.90
N THR A 164 -16.54 11.87 3.64
CA THR A 164 -16.96 10.79 4.54
C THR A 164 -17.14 9.46 3.80
N ILE A 165 -17.81 9.47 2.65
CA ILE A 165 -18.00 8.26 1.83
C ILE A 165 -16.66 7.74 1.33
N SER A 166 -15.78 8.63 0.86
CA SER A 166 -14.48 8.23 0.32
C SER A 166 -13.57 7.63 1.39
N SER A 167 -13.49 8.25 2.58
CA SER A 167 -12.70 7.76 3.71
C SER A 167 -13.21 6.41 4.19
N PHE A 168 -14.53 6.23 4.28
CA PHE A 168 -15.11 4.94 4.66
C PHE A 168 -14.78 3.83 3.65
N ILE A 169 -14.90 4.11 2.35
CA ILE A 169 -14.50 3.17 1.29
C ILE A 169 -13.01 2.83 1.42
N ALA A 170 -12.15 3.84 1.58
CA ALA A 170 -10.71 3.62 1.72
C ALA A 170 -10.40 2.65 2.87
N PHE A 171 -10.93 2.94 4.06
CA PHE A 171 -10.66 2.19 5.28
C PHE A 171 -11.21 0.76 5.24
N LEU A 172 -12.47 0.60 4.84
CA LEU A 172 -13.12 -0.71 4.81
C LEU A 172 -12.42 -1.63 3.81
N PHE A 173 -12.23 -1.16 2.59
CA PHE A 173 -11.69 -1.99 1.52
C PHE A 173 -10.19 -2.21 1.64
N ALA A 174 -9.45 -1.32 2.30
CA ALA A 174 -8.08 -1.57 2.70
C ALA A 174 -7.95 -2.77 3.65
N GLY A 175 -8.72 -2.78 4.74
CA GLY A 175 -8.71 -3.88 5.71
C GLY A 175 -9.13 -5.22 5.09
N LEU A 176 -10.18 -5.21 4.25
CA LEU A 176 -10.61 -6.40 3.51
C LEU A 176 -9.55 -6.86 2.50
N SER A 177 -8.90 -5.94 1.80
CA SER A 177 -7.79 -6.26 0.88
C SER A 177 -6.65 -6.95 1.61
N ALA A 178 -6.31 -6.48 2.81
CA ALA A 178 -5.26 -7.09 3.62
C ALA A 178 -5.56 -8.55 3.98
N VAL A 179 -6.77 -8.84 4.45
CA VAL A 179 -7.19 -10.21 4.78
C VAL A 179 -7.23 -11.10 3.54
N VAL A 180 -7.79 -10.61 2.42
CA VAL A 180 -7.98 -11.43 1.21
C VAL A 180 -6.66 -11.70 0.51
N THR A 181 -5.77 -10.71 0.42
CA THR A 181 -4.45 -10.86 -0.23
C THR A 181 -3.48 -11.75 0.56
N ALA A 182 -3.79 -12.10 1.81
CA ALA A 182 -3.06 -13.10 2.58
C ALA A 182 -2.90 -14.44 1.83
N LYS A 183 -3.84 -14.80 0.96
CA LYS A 183 -3.76 -16.01 0.12
C LYS A 183 -2.70 -15.93 -0.98
N LEU A 184 -2.24 -14.73 -1.33
CA LEU A 184 -1.21 -14.48 -2.34
C LEU A 184 0.20 -14.44 -1.73
N GLN A 185 0.31 -14.58 -0.41
CA GLN A 185 1.56 -14.40 0.32
C GLN A 185 2.06 -15.72 0.90
N LYS A 186 3.39 -15.90 0.90
CA LYS A 186 4.04 -16.97 1.64
C LYS A 186 4.06 -16.60 3.14
N LYS A 187 4.22 -17.61 3.99
CA LYS A 187 4.44 -17.40 5.43
C LYS A 187 5.85 -16.80 5.65
N PRO A 188 6.05 -15.94 6.66
CA PRO A 188 5.07 -15.51 7.67
C PRO A 188 4.17 -14.34 7.23
N MET A 189 4.46 -13.69 6.10
CA MET A 189 3.77 -12.46 5.67
C MET A 189 2.25 -12.62 5.56
N SER A 190 1.76 -13.78 5.13
CA SER A 190 0.32 -14.09 5.11
C SER A 190 -0.37 -13.90 6.46
N TYR A 191 0.27 -14.31 7.57
CA TYR A 191 -0.29 -14.13 8.91
C TYR A 191 -0.31 -12.67 9.33
N LEU A 192 0.75 -11.93 9.00
CA LEU A 192 0.82 -10.49 9.29
C LEU A 192 -0.29 -9.73 8.55
N SER A 193 -0.56 -10.06 7.29
CA SER A 193 -1.65 -9.41 6.53
C SER A 193 -3.03 -9.64 7.15
N ILE A 194 -3.30 -10.85 7.65
CA ILE A 194 -4.57 -11.15 8.34
C ILE A 194 -4.66 -10.33 9.63
N ILE A 195 -3.61 -10.32 10.45
CA ILE A 195 -3.59 -9.58 11.72
C ILE A 195 -3.80 -8.08 11.48
N LEU A 196 -3.04 -7.51 10.55
CA LEU A 196 -3.13 -6.08 10.22
C LEU A 196 -4.51 -5.74 9.64
N GLY A 197 -5.02 -6.52 8.69
CA GLY A 197 -6.35 -6.32 8.13
C GLY A 197 -7.48 -6.41 9.16
N LEU A 198 -7.44 -7.42 10.04
CA LEU A 198 -8.42 -7.54 11.12
C LEU A 198 -8.29 -6.40 12.15
N SER A 199 -7.08 -5.94 12.44
CA SER A 199 -6.88 -4.79 13.33
C SER A 199 -7.48 -3.51 12.75
N THR A 200 -7.31 -3.26 11.45
CA THR A 200 -7.93 -2.15 10.72
C THR A 200 -9.46 -2.23 10.78
N LEU A 201 -10.04 -3.40 10.51
CA LEU A 201 -11.49 -3.58 10.50
C LEU A 201 -12.10 -3.47 11.92
N ALA A 202 -11.39 -3.96 12.94
CA ALA A 202 -11.78 -3.78 14.32
C ALA A 202 -11.72 -2.30 14.72
N ALA A 203 -10.64 -1.60 14.40
CA ALA A 203 -10.51 -0.16 14.65
C ALA A 203 -11.58 0.64 13.92
N LEU A 204 -11.90 0.31 12.67
CA LEU A 204 -12.98 0.95 11.91
C LEU A 204 -14.35 0.73 12.59
N SER A 205 -14.62 -0.49 13.06
CA SER A 205 -15.87 -0.80 13.77
C SER A 205 -15.99 0.00 15.08
N LEU A 206 -14.88 0.10 15.84
CA LEU A 206 -14.82 0.89 17.07
C LEU A 206 -15.00 2.38 16.78
N PHE A 207 -14.35 2.90 15.74
CA PHE A 207 -14.44 4.29 15.32
C PHE A 207 -15.87 4.69 14.94
N VAL A 208 -16.54 3.87 14.11
CA VAL A 208 -17.96 4.06 13.75
C VAL A 208 -18.87 3.96 14.97
N GLY A 209 -18.55 3.08 15.92
CA GLY A 209 -19.25 2.94 17.19
C GLY A 209 -18.98 4.06 18.21
N GLY A 210 -18.09 5.01 17.91
CA GLY A 210 -17.70 6.08 18.85
C GLY A 210 -16.89 5.60 20.06
N ILE A 211 -16.23 4.44 19.96
CA ILE A 211 -15.45 3.83 21.04
C ILE A 211 -13.97 4.08 20.76
N TYR A 212 -13.33 4.93 21.57
CA TYR A 212 -11.94 5.37 21.29
C TYR A 212 -10.88 4.82 22.26
N LEU A 213 -11.28 4.06 23.29
CA LEU A 213 -10.37 3.39 24.24
C LEU A 213 -9.30 4.32 24.87
N GLY A 214 -9.63 5.59 25.08
CA GLY A 214 -8.69 6.58 25.62
C GLY A 214 -7.68 7.15 24.60
N LEU A 215 -7.69 6.68 23.35
CA LEU A 215 -6.83 7.19 22.27
C LEU A 215 -7.34 8.52 21.69
N GLY A 216 -8.61 8.84 21.96
CA GLY A 216 -9.32 9.94 21.28
C GLY A 216 -9.70 9.57 19.85
N VAL A 217 -10.52 10.42 19.23
CA VAL A 217 -11.08 10.16 17.90
C VAL A 217 -9.98 10.06 16.82
N GLY A 218 -9.00 10.96 16.88
CA GLY A 218 -7.85 10.98 15.97
C GLY A 218 -6.89 9.82 16.17
N GLY A 219 -6.72 9.39 17.42
CA GLY A 219 -5.91 8.22 17.74
C GLY A 219 -6.54 6.93 17.24
N MET A 220 -7.86 6.77 17.41
CA MET A 220 -8.58 5.60 16.90
C MET A 220 -8.58 5.55 15.36
N GLU A 221 -8.72 6.68 14.68
CA GLU A 221 -8.61 6.73 13.22
C GLU A 221 -7.23 6.25 12.73
N ARG A 222 -6.15 6.61 13.42
CA ARG A 222 -4.80 6.13 13.11
C ARG A 222 -4.61 4.64 13.34
N MET A 223 -5.38 4.04 14.25
CA MET A 223 -5.44 2.57 14.39
C MET A 223 -6.09 1.88 13.18
N ILE A 224 -6.78 2.62 12.31
CA ILE A 224 -7.25 2.13 11.01
C ILE A 224 -6.13 2.29 9.97
N VAL A 225 -5.53 3.48 9.91
CA VAL A 225 -4.56 3.89 8.88
C VAL A 225 -3.22 3.16 9.00
N TYR A 226 -2.59 3.17 10.17
CA TYR A 226 -1.23 2.63 10.31
C TYR A 226 -1.13 1.13 10.02
N PRO A 227 -2.03 0.25 10.51
CA PRO A 227 -1.96 -1.17 10.17
C PRO A 227 -2.18 -1.42 8.68
N THR A 228 -3.04 -0.63 8.03
CA THR A 228 -3.25 -0.68 6.58
C THR A 228 -1.97 -0.33 5.83
N LEU A 229 -1.31 0.78 6.18
CA LEU A 229 -0.08 1.20 5.52
C LEU A 229 1.03 0.19 5.72
N LEU A 230 1.17 -0.34 6.94
CA LEU A 230 2.14 -1.39 7.24
C LEU A 230 1.88 -2.66 6.41
N TRP A 231 0.60 -3.04 6.25
CA TRP A 231 0.24 -4.14 5.36
C TRP A 231 0.61 -3.83 3.91
N ALA A 232 0.28 -2.64 3.40
CA ALA A 232 0.56 -2.28 2.01
C ALA A 232 2.06 -2.29 1.71
N VAL A 233 2.88 -1.76 2.62
CA VAL A 233 4.35 -1.83 2.54
C VAL A 233 4.82 -3.30 2.56
N GLY A 234 4.36 -4.11 3.50
CA GLY A 234 4.77 -5.51 3.60
C GLY A 234 4.30 -6.37 2.42
N PHE A 235 3.07 -6.16 1.94
CA PHE A 235 2.52 -6.85 0.78
C PHE A 235 3.25 -6.46 -0.50
N GLY A 236 3.48 -5.16 -0.70
CA GLY A 236 4.24 -4.66 -1.83
C GLY A 236 5.67 -5.20 -1.85
N GLY A 237 6.36 -5.15 -0.71
CA GLY A 237 7.69 -5.73 -0.51
C GLY A 237 7.75 -7.23 -0.81
N HIS A 238 6.79 -7.98 -0.29
CA HIS A 238 6.69 -9.43 -0.53
C HIS A 238 6.51 -9.75 -2.02
N MET A 239 5.63 -9.02 -2.72
CA MET A 239 5.38 -9.25 -4.15
C MET A 239 6.64 -9.00 -4.99
N MET A 240 7.44 -7.98 -4.65
CA MET A 240 8.74 -7.72 -5.29
C MET A 240 9.73 -8.85 -5.03
N ALA A 241 9.90 -9.26 -3.77
CA ALA A 241 10.88 -10.27 -3.39
C ALA A 241 10.59 -11.68 -3.96
N THR A 242 9.32 -12.01 -4.17
CA THR A 242 8.97 -13.33 -4.72
C THR A 242 9.42 -13.53 -6.16
N GLU A 243 9.65 -12.46 -6.93
CA GLU A 243 10.20 -12.54 -8.28
C GLU A 243 11.65 -13.07 -8.27
N ASP A 244 12.48 -12.57 -7.37
CA ASP A 244 13.90 -12.93 -7.30
C ASP A 244 14.10 -14.39 -6.87
N SER A 245 13.20 -14.95 -6.07
CA SER A 245 13.26 -16.36 -5.64
C SER A 245 13.03 -17.38 -6.76
N MET A 246 12.59 -16.94 -7.94
CA MET A 246 12.36 -17.80 -9.12
C MET A 246 13.41 -17.61 -10.22
N ARG A 247 14.40 -16.73 -10.02
CA ARG A 247 15.43 -16.38 -11.02
C ARG A 247 16.74 -17.17 -10.88
N TRP A 248 16.80 -18.17 -9.99
CA TRP A 248 17.98 -18.99 -9.73
C TRP A 248 17.70 -20.48 -9.97
#